data_AF-A0A8T3WMQ2-F1
#
_entry.id   AF-A0A8T3WMQ2-F1
#
_cell.length_a   1.000
_cell.length_b   1.000
_cell.length_c   1.000
_cell.angle_alpha   90.00
_cell.angle_beta   90.00
_cell.angle_gamma   90.00
#
_symmetry.space_group_name_H-M   'P 1'
#
loop_
_entity.id
_entity.type
_entity.pdbx_description
1 polymer ?
#
loop_
_entity_poly.entity_id
_entity_poly.type
_entity_poly.pdbx_seq_one_letter_code
_entity_poly.pdbx_strand_id
1 'polypeptide(L)'
;MKVKEIRGMDKSMADEKATELKKELVKMNAQVAIGTAIKNPGQIRKIKKTLARIITIEHEKRAKKEKKAQQTEKNEVGKKA
;
A
#
# COMPACT_ATOMS: atom_id res chain seq x y z
N MET A 1 -8.94 6.88 4.62
CA MET A 1 -8.90 6.38 3.24
C MET A 1 -9.66 5.07 3.12
N LYS A 2 -10.58 4.99 2.14
CA LYS A 2 -11.37 3.78 1.88
C LYS A 2 -10.60 2.84 0.96
N VAL A 3 -10.84 1.54 1.09
CA VAL A 3 -10.17 0.49 0.28
C VAL A 3 -10.44 0.66 -1.21
N LYS A 4 -11.66 1.09 -1.58
CA LYS A 4 -12.06 1.32 -2.98
C LYS A 4 -11.19 2.38 -3.66
N GLU A 5 -10.91 3.48 -2.96
CA GLU A 5 -10.05 4.56 -3.46
C GLU A 5 -8.63 4.03 -3.76
N ILE A 6 -8.07 3.24 -2.84
CA ILE A 6 -6.71 2.68 -2.99
C ILE A 6 -6.62 1.70 -4.17
N ARG A 7 -7.68 0.92 -4.42
CA ARG A 7 -7.71 0.00 -5.58
C ARG A 7 -7.72 0.75 -6.91
N GLY A 8 -8.42 1.88 -6.97
CA GLY A 8 -8.50 2.74 -8.16
C GLY A 8 -7.26 3.59 -8.43
N MET A 9 -6.29 3.63 -7.51
CA MET A 9 -5.02 4.32 -7.73
C MET A 9 -4.05 3.54 -8.60
N ASP A 10 -3.32 4.29 -9.42
CA ASP A 10 -2.14 3.80 -10.12
C ASP A 10 -0.98 3.54 -9.16
N LYS A 11 -0.03 2.71 -9.60
CA LYS A 11 1.09 2.28 -8.77
C LYS A 11 1.94 3.48 -8.31
N SER A 12 2.29 4.39 -9.22
CA SER A 12 3.07 5.60 -8.88
C SER A 12 2.37 6.46 -7.82
N MET A 13 1.06 6.69 -7.99
CA MET A 13 0.28 7.49 -7.03
C MET A 13 0.15 6.81 -5.66
N ALA A 14 0.08 5.48 -5.63
CA ALA A 14 0.05 4.70 -4.40
C ALA A 14 1.39 4.79 -3.66
N ASP A 15 2.51 4.67 -4.39
CA ASP A 15 3.87 4.81 -3.88
C ASP A 15 4.10 6.21 -3.30
N GLU A 16 3.73 7.27 -4.05
CA GLU A 16 3.83 8.67 -3.61
C GLU A 16 3.05 8.90 -2.30
N LYS A 17 1.78 8.48 -2.26
CA LYS A 17 0.98 8.56 -1.02
C LYS A 17 1.58 7.78 0.13
N ALA A 18 2.14 6.59 -0.13
CA ALA A 18 2.80 5.82 0.92
C ALA A 18 4.01 6.57 1.48
N THR A 19 4.78 7.27 0.65
CA THR A 19 5.92 8.08 1.11
C THR A 19 5.47 9.29 1.94
N GLU A 20 4.41 9.99 1.54
CA GLU A 20 3.84 11.09 2.32
C GLU A 20 3.36 10.62 3.70
N LEU A 21 2.60 9.53 3.74
CA LEU A 21 2.09 8.96 4.99
C LEU A 21 3.21 8.49 5.92
N LYS A 22 4.32 7.97 5.38
CA LYS A 22 5.51 7.62 6.17
C LYS A 22 6.17 8.88 6.76
N LYS A 23 6.33 9.94 5.98
CA LYS A 23 6.89 11.23 6.46
C LYS A 23 6.02 11.81 7.59
N GLU A 24 4.70 11.77 7.43
CA GLU A 24 3.76 12.23 8.46
C GLU A 24 3.89 11.40 9.75
N LEU A 25 4.00 10.08 9.61
CA LEU A 25 4.17 9.16 10.74
C LEU A 25 5.47 9.42 11.52
N VAL A 26 6.58 9.69 10.83
CA VAL A 26 7.87 10.02 11.47
C VAL A 26 7.76 11.29 12.30
N LYS A 27 7.14 12.34 11.75
CA LYS A 27 6.91 13.60 12.49
C LYS A 27 6.09 13.39 13.75
N MET A 28 5.00 12.63 13.65
CA MET A 28 4.17 12.29 14.82
C MET A 28 4.92 11.43 15.84
N ASN A 29 5.69 10.44 15.40
CA ASN A 29 6.48 9.62 16.32
C ASN A 29 7.55 10.44 17.04
N ALA A 30 8.16 11.43 16.38
CA ALA A 30 9.10 12.35 17.01
C ALA A 30 8.41 13.18 18.11
N GLN A 31 7.22 13.71 17.85
CA GLN A 31 6.41 14.41 18.86
C GLN A 31 6.07 13.52 20.07
N VAL A 32 5.71 12.26 19.81
CA VAL A 32 5.46 11.26 20.86
C VAL A 32 6.72 11.03 21.70
N ALA A 33 7.87 10.86 21.05
CA ALA A 33 9.14 10.57 21.71
C ALA A 33 9.63 11.72 22.60
N ILE A 34 9.36 12.98 22.20
CA ILE A 34 9.68 14.17 23.00
C ILE A 34 8.72 14.33 24.19
N GLY A 35 7.62 13.55 24.24
CA GLY A 35 6.61 13.65 25.30
C GLY A 35 5.68 14.85 25.13
N THR A 36 5.64 15.44 23.93
CA THR A 36 4.71 16.55 23.64
C THR A 36 3.27 16.04 23.57
N ALA A 37 2.33 16.84 24.08
CA ALA A 37 0.92 16.51 24.02
C ALA A 37 0.45 16.41 22.56
N ILE A 38 0.10 15.20 22.14
CA ILE A 38 -0.36 14.93 20.79
C ILE A 38 -1.84 15.32 20.69
N LYS A 39 -2.16 16.25 19.79
CA LYS A 39 -3.55 16.69 19.57
C LYS A 39 -4.50 15.53 19.20
N ASN A 40 -4.01 14.53 18.46
CA ASN A 40 -4.81 13.40 17.97
C ASN A 40 -4.04 12.07 17.98
N PRO A 41 -4.01 11.33 19.10
CA PRO A 41 -3.33 10.03 19.16
C PRO A 41 -3.92 9.00 18.17
N GLY A 42 -5.21 9.12 17.84
CA GLY A 42 -5.88 8.27 16.86
C GLY A 42 -5.37 8.42 15.42
N GLN A 43 -4.68 9.52 15.09
CA GLN A 43 -4.16 9.80 13.75
C GLN A 43 -3.03 8.83 13.38
N ILE A 44 -2.14 8.53 14.33
CA ILE A 44 -1.06 7.54 14.17
C ILE A 44 -1.64 6.19 13.75
N ARG A 45 -2.69 5.73 14.43
CA ARG A 45 -3.37 4.46 14.12
C ARG A 45 -4.02 4.49 12.73
N LYS A 46 -4.64 5.61 12.35
CA LYS A 46 -5.26 5.79 11.02
C LYS A 46 -4.22 5.73 9.90
N ILE A 47 -3.07 6.36 10.09
CA ILE A 47 -1.98 6.37 9.10
C ILE A 47 -1.37 4.99 8.94
N LYS A 48 -1.04 4.30 10.04
CA LYS A 48 -0.54 2.91 10.00
C LYS A 48 -1.50 1.98 9.26
N LYS A 49 -2.81 2.06 9.54
CA LYS A 49 -3.84 1.27 8.83
C LYS A 49 -3.93 1.61 7.34
N THR A 50 -3.75 2.88 6.98
CA THR A 50 -3.80 3.31 5.58
C THR A 50 -2.59 2.79 4.81
N LEU A 51 -1.39 2.92 5.38
CA LEU A 51 -0.15 2.33 4.85
C LEU A 51 -0.27 0.81 4.64
N ALA A 52 -0.78 0.09 5.64
CA ALA A 52 -0.98 -1.36 5.53
C ALA A 52 -1.89 -1.71 4.34
N ARG A 53 -3.00 -0.99 4.16
CA ARG A 53 -3.92 -1.23 3.04
C ARG A 53 -3.28 -0.98 1.67
N ILE A 54 -2.46 0.06 1.54
CA ILE A 54 -1.74 0.36 0.29
C ILE A 54 -0.81 -0.81 -0.06
N ILE A 55 0.05 -1.21 0.87
CA ILE A 55 1.01 -2.31 0.69
C ILE A 55 0.29 -3.62 0.37
N THR A 56 -0.80 -3.93 1.07
CA THR A 56 -1.59 -5.15 0.78
C THR A 56 -2.15 -5.15 -0.63
N ILE A 57 -2.72 -4.03 -1.10
CA ILE A 57 -3.30 -3.93 -2.45
C ILE A 57 -2.21 -4.03 -3.53
N GLU A 58 -1.03 -3.46 -3.30
CA GLU A 58 0.11 -3.60 -4.19
C GLU A 58 0.56 -5.06 -4.31
N HIS A 59 0.66 -5.76 -3.18
CA HIS A 59 0.95 -7.19 -3.15
C HIS A 59 -0.13 -8.01 -3.88
N GLU A 60 -1.41 -7.73 -3.65
CA GLU A 60 -2.52 -8.40 -4.36
C GLU A 60 -2.43 -8.17 -5.88
N LYS A 61 -2.16 -6.93 -6.31
CA LYS A 61 -2.00 -6.58 -7.74
C LYS A 61 -0.81 -7.31 -8.36
N ARG A 62 0.31 -7.40 -7.65
CA ARG A 62 1.51 -8.13 -8.08
C ARG A 62 1.25 -9.63 -8.21
N ALA A 63 0.68 -10.26 -7.19
CA ALA A 63 0.37 -11.69 -7.20
C ALA A 63 -0.62 -12.05 -8.33
N LYS A 64 -1.58 -11.17 -8.64
CA LYS A 64 -2.47 -11.35 -9.79
C LYS A 64 -1.74 -11.25 -11.14
N LYS A 65 -0.79 -10.33 -11.29
CA LYS A 65 0.04 -10.23 -12.50
C LYS A 65 0.90 -11.48 -12.70
N GLU A 66 1.54 -11.96 -11.63
CA GLU A 66 2.37 -13.18 -11.66
C GLU A 66 1.54 -14.42 -12.03
N LYS A 67 0.32 -14.57 -11.47
CA LYS A 67 -0.60 -15.65 -11.85
C LYS A 67 -1.06 -15.57 -13.32
N LYS A 68 -1.30 -14.36 -13.84
CA LYS A 68 -1.65 -14.15 -15.25
C LYS A 68 -0.50 -14.51 -16.18
N ALA A 69 0.73 -14.12 -15.85
CA ALA A 69 1.93 -14.46 -16.63
C ALA A 69 2.17 -15.99 -16.69
N GLN A 70 1.98 -16.68 -15.57
CA GLN A 70 2.10 -18.15 -15.52
C GLN A 70 0.99 -18.87 -16.30
N GLN A 71 -0.21 -18.28 -16.42
CA GLN A 71 -1.28 -18.83 -17.24
C GLN A 71 -1.04 -18.63 -18.74
N THR A 72 -0.49 -17.49 -19.14
CA THR A 72 -0.14 -17.25 -20.56
C THR A 72 0.94 -18.21 -21.04
N GLU A 73 1.98 -18.47 -20.26
CA GLU A 73 3.06 -19.41 -20.60
C GLU A 73 2.54 -20.85 -20.77
N LYS A 74 1.67 -21.31 -19.86
CA LYS A 74 1.07 -22.66 -19.95
C LYS A 74 0.17 -22.83 -21.19
N ASN A 75 -0.55 -21.78 -21.57
CA ASN A 75 -1.43 -21.80 -22.73
C ASN A 75 -0.67 -21.76 -24.07
N GLU A 76 0.51 -21.13 -24.11
CA GLU A 76 1.37 -21.11 -25.29
C GLU A 76 2.10 -22.44 -25.52
N VAL A 77 2.51 -23.13 -24.45
CA VAL A 77 3.11 -24.47 -24.53
C VAL A 77 2.08 -25.50 -25.02
N GLY A 78 0.82 -25.40 -24.57
CA GLY A 78 -0.26 -26.28 -25.04
C GLY A 78 -0.77 -26.02 -26.46
N LYS A 79 -0.37 -24.91 -27.11
CA LYS A 79 -0.64 -24.64 -28.54
C LYS A 79 0.47 -25.13 -29.48
N LYS A 80 1.63 -25.50 -28.94
CA LYS A 80 2.79 -26.00 -29.70
C LYS A 80 2.93 -27.52 -29.68
N ALA A 81 2.03 -28.23 -28.99
CA ALA A 81 1.85 -29.67 -29.02
C ALA A 81 0.56 -29.99 -29.77
#